data_AF-A0A2E6FBZ7-F1
#
_entry.id   AF-A0A2E6FBZ7-F1
#
_cell.length_a   1.000
_cell.length_b   1.000
_cell.length_c   1.000
_cell.angle_alpha   90.00
_cell.angle_beta   90.00
_cell.angle_gamma   90.00
#
_symmetry.space_group_name_H-M   'P 1'
#
loop_
_entity.id
_entity.type
_entity.pdbx_description
1 polymer ?
#
loop_
_entity_poly.entity_id
_entity_poly.type
_entity_poly.pdbx_seq_one_letter_code
_entity_poly.pdbx_strand_id
1 'polypeptide(L)' 'MVSPAELSSLETAIRELRERITAAADELVGTSDEDVAVDLYDVERSLRTAERRIIKATDGLNH' A
#
# COMPACT_ATOMS: atom_id res chain seq x y z
N MET A 1 -15.79 15.22 -8.37
CA MET A 1 -15.95 15.17 -6.91
C MET A 1 -15.50 13.80 -6.48
N VAL A 2 -14.65 13.70 -5.45
CA VAL A 2 -14.26 12.39 -4.92
C VAL A 2 -15.45 11.80 -4.17
N SER A 3 -15.89 10.61 -4.56
CA SER A 3 -16.98 9.87 -3.92
C SER A 3 -16.45 8.86 -2.89
N PRO A 4 -17.27 8.45 -1.89
CA PRO A 4 -16.90 7.36 -0.99
C PRO A 4 -16.52 6.06 -1.74
N ALA A 5 -17.22 5.77 -2.85
CA ALA A 5 -16.93 4.61 -3.69
C ALA A 5 -15.54 4.69 -4.36
N GLU A 6 -15.13 5.87 -4.83
CA GLU A 6 -13.78 6.06 -5.38
C GLU A 6 -12.70 5.87 -4.32
N LEU A 7 -12.92 6.33 -3.08
CA LEU A 7 -11.97 6.10 -1.99
C LEU A 7 -11.88 4.63 -1.57
N SER A 8 -13.01 3.90 -1.51
CA SER A 8 -13.00 2.45 -1.27
C SER A 8 -12.30 1.67 -2.39
N SER A 9 -12.41 2.14 -3.64
CA SER A 9 -11.65 1.57 -4.75
C SER A 9 -10.15 1.82 -4.60
N LEU A 10 -9.74 3.02 -4.18
CA LEU A 10 -8.33 3.35 -3.90
C LEU A 10 -7.75 2.56 -2.72
N GLU A 11 -8.54 2.34 -1.66
CA GLU A 11 -8.17 1.48 -0.54
C GLU A 11 -7.87 0.05 -1.03
N THR A 12 -8.76 -0.51 -1.85
CA THR A 12 -8.58 -1.84 -2.43
C THR A 12 -7.32 -1.91 -3.29
N ALA A 13 -7.11 -0.93 -4.17
CA ALA A 13 -5.94 -0.88 -5.04
C ALA A 13 -4.61 -0.74 -4.25
N ILE A 14 -4.59 0.05 -3.18
CA ILE A 14 -3.40 0.16 -2.31
C ILE A 14 -3.11 -1.14 -1.57
N ARG A 15 -4.14 -1.83 -1.07
CA ARG A 15 -3.96 -3.12 -0.39
C ARG A 15 -3.37 -4.17 -1.33
N GLU A 16 -3.92 -4.29 -2.53
CA GLU A 16 -3.40 -5.20 -3.56
C GLU A 16 -1.97 -4.84 -3.98
N LEU A 17 -1.65 -3.55 -4.09
CA LEU A 17 -0.30 -3.10 -4.41
C LEU A 17 0.69 -3.43 -3.29
N ARG A 18 0.31 -3.25 -2.02
CA ARG A 18 1.13 -3.64 -0.87
C ARG A 18 1.45 -5.13 -0.89
N GLU A 19 0.44 -5.98 -1.08
CA GLU A 19 0.62 -7.44 -1.14
C GLU A 19 1.63 -7.83 -2.25
N ARG A 20 1.52 -7.22 -3.43
CA ARG A 20 2.44 -7.46 -4.55
C ARG A 20 3.87 -6.98 -4.28
N ILE A 21 4.02 -5.84 -3.62
CA ILE A 21 5.35 -5.29 -3.26
C ILE A 21 6.01 -6.15 -2.19
N THR A 22 5.26 -6.60 -1.18
CA THR A 22 5.76 -7.53 -0.17
C THR A 22 6.25 -8.83 -0.82
N ALA A 23 5.44 -9.43 -1.70
CA ALA A 23 5.84 -10.65 -2.40
C ALA A 23 7.11 -10.46 -3.23
N ALA A 24 7.24 -9.35 -3.95
CA ALA A 24 8.45 -9.03 -4.70
C ALA A 24 9.67 -8.81 -3.78
N ALA A 25 9.49 -8.18 -2.62
CA ALA A 25 10.56 -8.02 -1.65
C ALA A 25 11.01 -9.37 -1.08
N ASP A 26 10.05 -10.23 -0.71
CA ASP A 26 10.30 -11.56 -0.15
C ASP A 26 11.09 -12.45 -1.13
N GLU A 27 10.87 -12.32 -2.44
CA GLU A 27 11.62 -13.03 -3.48
C GLU A 27 13.10 -12.61 -3.57
N LEU A 28 13.44 -11.39 -3.13
CA LEU A 28 14.78 -10.82 -3.21
C LEU A 28 15.60 -11.01 -1.92
N VAL A 29 14.94 -11.35 -0.80
CA VAL A 29 15.63 -11.60 0.48
C VAL A 29 16.60 -12.78 0.36
N GLY A 30 17.86 -12.56 0.78
CA GLY A 30 18.91 -13.57 0.70
C GLY A 30 19.51 -13.78 -0.69
N THR A 31 19.12 -12.96 -1.68
CA THR A 31 19.75 -12.91 -3.00
C THR A 31 20.84 -11.83 -3.06
N SER A 32 21.47 -11.64 -4.21
CA SER A 32 22.40 -10.52 -4.44
C SER A 32 21.72 -9.14 -4.41
N ASP A 33 20.40 -9.11 -4.54
CA ASP A 33 19.58 -7.89 -4.68
C ASP A 33 18.83 -7.57 -3.37
N GLU A 34 19.40 -7.94 -2.22
CA GLU A 34 18.79 -7.72 -0.90
C GLU A 34 18.59 -6.23 -0.57
N ASP A 35 19.43 -5.34 -1.13
CA ASP A 35 19.25 -3.90 -1.04
C ASP A 35 17.94 -3.43 -1.70
N VAL A 36 17.59 -4.01 -2.85
CA VAL A 36 16.30 -3.76 -3.51
C VAL A 36 15.13 -4.28 -2.65
N ALA A 37 15.30 -5.41 -1.95
CA ALA A 37 14.29 -5.91 -1.01
C ALA A 37 14.01 -4.89 0.11
N VAL A 38 15.06 -4.28 0.67
CA VAL A 38 14.95 -3.23 1.69
C VAL A 38 14.16 -2.03 1.16
N ASP A 39 14.49 -1.54 -0.04
CA ASP A 39 13.78 -0.43 -0.67
C ASP A 39 12.29 -0.75 -0.89
N LEU A 40 11.96 -1.98 -1.31
CA LEU A 40 10.58 -2.41 -1.51
C LEU A 40 9.80 -2.48 -0.18
N TYR A 41 10.40 -2.93 0.92
CA TYR A 41 9.77 -2.87 2.23
C TYR A 41 9.52 -1.44 2.70
N ASP A 42 10.41 -0.49 2.39
CA ASP A 42 10.18 0.92 2.71
C ASP A 42 9.03 1.54 1.89
N VAL A 43 8.86 1.11 0.63
CA VAL A 43 7.68 1.45 -0.18
C VAL A 43 6.41 0.86 0.42
N GLU A 44 6.41 -0.43 0.79
CA GLU A 44 5.27 -1.09 1.46
C GLU A 44 4.83 -0.30 2.71
N ARG A 45 5.79 0.10 3.54
CA ARG A 45 5.53 0.85 4.77
C ARG A 45 4.92 2.22 4.50
N SER A 46 5.38 2.87 3.44
CA SER A 46 4.83 4.15 2.97
C SER A 46 3.38 3.97 2.49
N LEU A 47 3.10 2.91 1.72
CA LEU A 47 1.76 2.58 1.27
C LEU A 47 0.82 2.22 2.42
N ARG A 48 1.29 1.51 3.45
CA ARG A 48 0.50 1.25 4.67
C ARG A 48 0.11 2.53 5.40
N THR A 49 0.94 3.57 5.31
CA THR A 49 0.61 4.89 5.86
C THR A 49 -0.39 5.63 4.98
N ALA A 50 -0.28 5.50 3.66
CA ALA A 50 -1.27 6.03 2.71
C ALA A 50 -2.64 5.37 2.90
N GLU A 51 -2.71 4.04 2.99
CA GLU A 51 -3.93 3.25 3.24
C GLU A 51 -4.70 3.77 4.45
N ARG A 52 -4.01 3.91 5.60
CA ARG A 52 -4.61 4.43 6.84
C ARG A 52 -5.20 5.84 6.68
N ARG A 53 -4.57 6.68 5.86
CA ARG A 53 -5.06 8.05 5.58
C ARG A 53 -6.29 8.03 4.67
N ILE A 54 -6.33 7.10 3.70
CA ILE A 54 -7.49 6.91 2.82
C ILE A 54 -8.68 6.41 3.62
N ILE A 55 -8.52 5.37 4.46
CA ILE A 55 -9.58 4.85 5.34
C ILE A 55 -10.19 5.97 6.17
N LYS A 56 -9.33 6.77 6.84
CA LYS A 56 -9.78 7.93 7.63
C LYS A 56 -10.53 8.97 6.79
N ALA A 57 -10.13 9.20 5.54
CA ALA A 57 -10.81 10.13 4.65
C ALA A 57 -12.18 9.58 4.20
N THR A 58 -12.27 8.29 3.90
CA THR A 58 -13.52 7.58 3.57
C THR A 58 -14.52 7.69 4.71
N ASP A 59 -14.09 7.39 5.94
CA ASP A 59 -14.93 7.49 7.14
C ASP A 59 -15.47 8.91 7.34
N GLY A 60 -14.64 9.92 7.08
CA GLY A 60 -15.03 11.33 7.15
C GLY A 60 -16.04 11.79 6.10
N LEU A 61 -16.18 11.08 4.97
CA LEU A 61 -17.18 11.38 3.93
C LEU A 61 -18.51 10.65 4.15
N ASN A 62 -18.56 9.67 5.04
CA ASN A 62 -19.77 8.91 5.38
C ASN A 62 -20.56 9.53 6.56
N HIS A 63 -20.08 10.65 7.11
CA HIS A 63 -20.74 11.48 8.12
C HIS A 63 -21.29 12.77 7.53
#